data_AF-A0AA39IEG2-F1
#
_entry.id   AF-A0AA39IEG2-F1
#
_cell.length_a   1.000
_cell.length_b   1.000
_cell.length_c   1.000
_cell.angle_alpha   90.00
_cell.angle_beta   90.00
_cell.angle_gamma   90.00
#
_symmetry.space_group_name_H-M   'P 1'
#
loop_
_entity.id
_entity.type
_entity.pdbx_description
1 polymer ?
#
loop_
_entity_poly.entity_id
_entity_poly.type
_entity_poly.pdbx_seq_one_letter_code
_entity_poly.pdbx_strand_id
1 'polypeptide(L)'
;MPSESKKLTLILDLDETLVNSTEDSKHKKITVSVRPYCFKFLERMSKLYELHVVTLSKSYYAHKVVKHLDPERRLIDRVLTRSELEVFSKTENIHKLYPEGLDQTVILDDRLDVWDYKENVIQVKKYQFFKKGRKHEEDDVLKHMERVLTDVHRIFHDYLDENGYRLDMWNVMVDYRMNILSGVYVIVLGDASEKREIAQRVTYFGAEVRRNEDYEVAGMPMVSVKWVEAVEARWKMPDFEEFRVEKPVKGETEKCGPRVKLEMPWGNFPLLK
;
A
#
# COMPACT_ATOMS: atom_id res chain seq x y z
N MET A 1 8.31 -34.78 8.89
CA MET A 1 8.89 -33.76 8.00
C MET A 1 9.44 -32.65 8.88
N PRO A 2 10.64 -32.10 8.63
CA PRO A 2 11.03 -30.84 9.27
C PRO A 2 9.92 -29.83 8.96
N SER A 3 9.42 -29.10 9.95
CA SER A 3 8.39 -28.09 9.72
C SER A 3 8.93 -27.09 8.69
N GLU A 4 8.35 -27.06 7.49
CA GLU A 4 8.63 -25.98 6.54
C GLU A 4 8.46 -24.64 7.28
N SER A 5 9.38 -23.71 7.04
CA SER A 5 9.30 -22.36 7.57
C SER A 5 7.90 -21.80 7.27
N LYS A 6 7.13 -21.42 8.30
CA LYS A 6 5.84 -20.73 8.13
C LYS A 6 6.01 -19.28 7.64
N LYS A 7 7.16 -18.92 7.07
CA LYS A 7 7.40 -17.58 6.56
C LYS A 7 7.04 -17.49 5.09
N LEU A 8 6.46 -16.35 4.72
CA LEU A 8 6.30 -15.91 3.34
C LEU A 8 7.50 -15.04 2.94
N THR A 9 7.58 -14.56 1.71
CA THR A 9 8.60 -13.58 1.29
C THR A 9 8.00 -12.17 1.30
N LEU A 10 8.73 -11.20 1.86
CA LEU A 10 8.39 -9.77 1.78
C LEU A 10 9.52 -9.03 1.07
N ILE A 11 9.23 -8.52 -0.12
CA ILE A 11 10.11 -7.63 -0.87
C ILE A 11 9.85 -6.19 -0.45
N LEU A 12 10.90 -5.47 -0.08
CA LEU A 12 10.87 -4.10 0.39
C LEU A 12 11.70 -3.20 -0.53
N ASP A 13 11.10 -2.12 -1.02
CA ASP A 13 11.88 -1.00 -1.58
C ASP A 13 12.48 -0.12 -0.46
N LEU A 14 13.49 0.70 -0.81
CA LEU A 14 14.13 1.63 0.11
C LEU A 14 13.61 3.07 -0.05
N ASP A 15 13.88 3.72 -1.18
CA ASP A 15 13.78 5.16 -1.35
C ASP A 15 12.33 5.59 -1.59
N GLU A 16 11.84 6.56 -0.82
CA GLU A 16 10.41 6.92 -0.75
C GLU A 16 9.49 5.80 -0.19
N THR A 17 10.03 4.64 0.18
CA THR A 17 9.30 3.54 0.84
C THR A 17 9.64 3.41 2.33
N LEU A 18 10.87 3.01 2.67
CA LEU A 18 11.36 2.86 4.05
C LEU A 18 12.23 4.03 4.52
N VAL A 19 12.87 4.72 3.58
CA VAL A 19 13.74 5.86 3.84
C VAL A 19 13.51 6.95 2.80
N ASN A 20 13.91 8.17 3.12
CA ASN A 20 14.00 9.26 2.16
C ASN A 20 15.40 9.84 2.24
N SER A 21 15.99 10.20 1.11
CA SER A 21 17.35 10.74 1.08
C SER A 21 17.40 12.06 0.32
N THR A 22 18.40 12.87 0.66
CA THR A 22 18.75 14.08 -0.07
C THR A 22 20.27 14.15 -0.21
N GLU A 23 20.75 14.65 -1.35
CA GLU A 23 22.16 14.84 -1.61
C GLU A 23 22.53 16.32 -1.54
N ASP A 24 23.50 16.65 -0.70
CA ASP A 24 24.19 17.94 -0.78
C ASP A 24 25.28 17.85 -1.84
N SER A 25 25.00 18.41 -3.00
CA SER A 25 25.90 18.40 -4.17
C SER A 25 27.23 19.10 -3.91
N LYS A 26 27.30 20.05 -2.97
CA LYS A 26 28.55 20.76 -2.63
C LYS A 26 29.52 19.89 -1.86
N HIS A 27 29.01 19.04 -0.97
CA HIS A 27 29.83 18.19 -0.10
C HIS A 27 29.77 16.70 -0.46
N LYS A 28 29.07 16.33 -1.53
CA LYS A 28 28.79 14.94 -1.92
C LYS A 28 28.29 14.08 -0.75
N LYS A 29 27.50 14.70 0.12
CA LYS A 29 26.99 14.09 1.35
C LYS A 29 25.54 13.71 1.16
N ILE A 30 25.25 12.42 1.30
CA ILE A 30 23.87 11.92 1.32
C ILE A 30 23.39 11.93 2.77
N THR A 31 22.27 12.60 3.01
CA THR A 31 21.54 12.56 4.27
C THR A 31 20.31 11.68 4.09
N VAL A 32 20.08 10.78 5.03
CA VAL A 32 18.96 9.82 4.98
C VAL A 32 18.08 10.04 6.21
N SER A 33 16.78 10.10 5.99
CA SER A 33 15.76 10.02 7.02
C SER A 33 15.12 8.64 6.97
N VAL A 34 14.97 8.01 8.13
CA VAL A 34 14.26 6.73 8.26
C VAL A 34 12.77 7.00 8.46
N ARG A 35 11.92 6.30 7.71
CA ARG A 35 10.47 6.43 7.86
C ARG A 35 10.06 6.06 9.30
N PRO A 36 9.17 6.83 9.95
CA PRO A 36 8.74 6.51 11.30
C PRO A 36 8.29 5.06 11.40
N TYR A 37 8.58 4.43 12.54
CA TYR A 37 8.22 3.03 12.83
C TYR A 37 9.01 1.94 12.07
N CYS A 38 9.92 2.29 11.16
CA CYS A 38 10.66 1.34 10.31
C CYS A 38 11.40 0.23 11.07
N PHE A 39 12.17 0.56 12.12
CA PHE A 39 12.90 -0.46 12.91
C PHE A 39 11.97 -1.51 13.50
N LYS A 40 10.86 -1.07 14.12
CA LYS A 40 9.88 -1.97 14.73
C LYS A 40 9.09 -2.76 13.67
N PHE A 41 8.82 -2.14 12.54
CA PHE A 41 8.22 -2.80 11.38
C PHE A 41 9.10 -3.97 10.90
N LEU A 42 10.40 -3.74 10.65
CA LEU A 42 11.33 -4.78 10.21
C LEU A 42 11.44 -5.94 11.24
N GLU A 43 11.53 -5.62 12.53
CA GLU A 43 11.59 -6.65 13.59
C GLU A 43 10.32 -7.49 13.71
N ARG A 44 9.15 -6.91 13.42
CA ARG A 44 7.89 -7.64 13.49
C ARG A 44 7.66 -8.46 12.22
N MET A 45 7.92 -7.87 11.06
CA MET A 45 7.74 -8.54 9.78
C MET A 45 8.74 -9.68 9.59
N SER A 46 9.97 -9.58 10.09
CA SER A 46 10.95 -10.66 9.99
C SER A 46 10.54 -11.95 10.73
N LYS A 47 9.52 -11.91 11.59
CA LYS A 47 8.97 -13.10 12.25
C LYS A 47 8.00 -13.88 11.35
N LEU A 48 7.34 -13.18 10.43
CA LEU A 48 6.32 -13.71 9.53
C LEU A 48 6.83 -13.86 8.09
N TYR A 49 7.88 -13.11 7.75
CA TYR A 49 8.42 -13.01 6.40
C TYR A 49 9.93 -13.15 6.39
N GLU A 50 10.47 -13.73 5.32
CA GLU A 50 11.85 -13.55 4.87
C GLU A 50 11.93 -12.19 4.17
N LEU A 51 12.80 -11.29 4.66
CA LEU A 51 12.82 -9.90 4.24
C LEU A 51 13.89 -9.68 3.18
N HIS A 52 13.46 -9.31 1.98
CA HIS A 52 14.35 -9.00 0.87
C HIS A 52 14.26 -7.52 0.52
N VAL A 53 15.38 -6.81 0.51
CA VAL A 53 15.44 -5.47 -0.03
C VAL A 53 15.71 -5.54 -1.53
N VAL A 54 14.81 -4.98 -2.35
CA VAL A 54 14.99 -4.87 -3.80
C VAL A 54 14.83 -3.41 -4.20
N THR A 55 15.93 -2.78 -4.62
CA THR A 55 15.97 -1.34 -4.88
C THR A 55 16.69 -0.99 -6.19
N LEU A 56 16.24 0.06 -6.86
CA LEU A 56 16.92 0.66 -8.02
C LEU A 56 18.07 1.61 -7.60
N SER A 57 18.40 1.64 -6.31
CA SER A 57 19.52 2.42 -5.78
C SER A 57 20.90 1.80 -6.06
N LYS A 58 21.94 2.64 -5.98
CA LYS A 58 23.34 2.18 -6.11
C LYS A 58 23.72 1.26 -4.94
N SER A 59 24.44 0.18 -5.24
CA SER A 59 24.86 -0.84 -4.27
C SER A 59 25.45 -0.27 -2.97
N TYR A 60 26.43 0.62 -3.07
CA TYR A 60 27.07 1.25 -1.89
C TYR A 60 26.08 2.00 -0.98
N TYR A 61 25.13 2.72 -1.57
CA TYR A 61 24.11 3.44 -0.81
C TYR A 61 23.15 2.46 -0.13
N ALA A 62 22.62 1.50 -0.88
CA ALA A 62 21.68 0.50 -0.38
C ALA A 62 22.28 -0.29 0.80
N HIS A 63 23.51 -0.79 0.67
CA HIS A 63 24.17 -1.51 1.76
C HIS A 63 24.46 -0.64 2.99
N LYS A 64 24.72 0.67 2.81
CA LYS A 64 24.86 1.59 3.94
C LYS A 64 23.55 1.80 4.68
N VAL A 65 22.45 1.99 3.95
CA VAL A 65 21.11 2.13 4.54
C VAL A 65 20.72 0.85 5.25
N VAL A 66 20.85 -0.30 4.61
CA VAL A 66 20.55 -1.61 5.21
C VAL A 66 21.40 -1.85 6.46
N LYS A 67 22.71 -1.55 6.43
CA LYS A 67 23.57 -1.66 7.63
C LYS A 67 23.10 -0.76 8.78
N HIS A 68 22.47 0.38 8.49
CA HIS A 68 21.91 1.23 9.53
C HIS A 68 20.59 0.67 10.08
N LEU A 69 19.75 0.10 9.21
CA LEU A 69 18.45 -0.47 9.58
C LEU A 69 18.56 -1.83 10.29
N ASP A 70 19.52 -2.66 9.88
CA ASP A 70 19.80 -3.99 10.43
C ASP A 70 21.32 -4.17 10.66
N PRO A 71 21.87 -3.57 11.73
CA PRO A 71 23.32 -3.60 12.00
C PRO A 71 23.86 -5.01 12.26
N GLU A 72 23.03 -5.88 12.84
CA GLU A 72 23.36 -7.26 13.21
C GLU A 72 23.16 -8.26 12.07
N ARG A 73 22.54 -7.84 10.95
CA ARG A 73 22.21 -8.67 9.79
C ARG A 73 21.34 -9.89 10.16
N ARG A 74 20.33 -9.64 11.00
CA ARG A 74 19.42 -10.69 11.50
C ARG A 74 17.99 -10.55 10.98
N LEU A 75 17.67 -9.45 10.31
CA LEU A 75 16.32 -9.12 9.87
C LEU A 75 16.18 -9.21 8.35
N ILE A 76 17.19 -8.73 7.61
CA ILE A 76 17.16 -8.65 6.14
C ILE A 76 18.02 -9.76 5.56
N ASP A 77 17.37 -10.73 4.92
CA ASP A 77 17.99 -11.95 4.39
C ASP A 77 18.74 -11.69 3.08
N ARG A 78 18.21 -10.79 2.24
CA ARG A 78 18.77 -10.51 0.91
C ARG A 78 18.70 -9.02 0.56
N VAL A 79 19.72 -8.53 -0.14
CA VAL A 79 19.76 -7.17 -0.70
C VAL A 79 20.10 -7.26 -2.18
N LEU A 80 19.19 -6.78 -3.02
CA LEU A 80 19.33 -6.67 -4.47
C LEU A 80 19.24 -5.20 -4.84
N THR A 81 20.24 -4.73 -5.55
CA THR A 81 20.42 -3.33 -5.89
C THR A 81 20.44 -3.18 -7.40
N ARG A 82 20.59 -1.95 -7.89
CA ARG A 82 20.59 -1.70 -9.32
C ARG A 82 21.65 -2.48 -10.10
N SER A 83 22.79 -2.84 -9.49
CA SER A 83 23.83 -3.61 -10.19
C SER A 83 23.40 -5.05 -10.52
N GLU A 84 22.45 -5.59 -9.76
CA GLU A 84 21.91 -6.93 -9.97
C GLU A 84 20.65 -6.93 -10.86
N LEU A 85 20.19 -5.75 -11.29
CA LEU A 85 19.00 -5.56 -12.12
C LEU A 85 19.44 -5.13 -13.53
N GLU A 86 19.20 -5.96 -14.54
CA GLU A 86 19.62 -5.78 -15.93
C GLU A 86 18.97 -4.58 -16.62
N VAL A 87 17.81 -4.14 -16.12
CA VAL A 87 16.99 -3.03 -16.65
C VAL A 87 16.43 -2.25 -15.46
N PHE A 88 16.10 -0.97 -15.63
CA PHE A 88 15.44 -0.15 -14.61
C PHE A 88 13.98 -0.58 -14.28
N SER A 89 13.58 -1.79 -14.69
CA SER A 89 12.33 -2.48 -14.34
C SER A 89 12.65 -3.59 -13.33
N LYS A 90 11.96 -3.59 -12.18
CA LYS A 90 12.13 -4.66 -11.18
C LYS A 90 11.43 -5.95 -11.65
N THR A 91 10.31 -5.85 -12.36
CA THR A 91 9.57 -7.01 -12.89
C THR A 91 10.38 -7.84 -13.89
N GLU A 92 11.09 -7.21 -14.82
CA GLU A 92 11.87 -7.96 -15.82
C GLU A 92 12.98 -8.82 -15.17
N ASN A 93 13.44 -8.39 -14.00
CA ASN A 93 14.48 -9.08 -13.24
C ASN A 93 13.90 -10.09 -12.24
N ILE A 94 12.65 -9.93 -11.81
CA ILE A 94 12.12 -10.71 -10.69
C ILE A 94 12.04 -12.20 -11.02
N HIS A 95 11.72 -12.58 -12.26
CA HIS A 95 11.69 -13.98 -12.69
C HIS A 95 13.07 -14.66 -12.63
N LYS A 96 14.15 -13.89 -12.80
CA LYS A 96 15.53 -14.38 -12.66
C LYS A 96 15.93 -14.53 -11.20
N LEU A 97 15.44 -13.60 -10.36
CA LEU A 97 15.81 -13.51 -8.95
C LEU A 97 14.98 -14.44 -8.04
N TYR A 98 13.78 -14.79 -8.49
CA TYR A 98 12.78 -15.64 -7.83
C TYR A 98 12.26 -16.68 -8.84
N PRO A 99 13.08 -17.68 -9.20
CA PRO A 99 12.72 -18.69 -10.20
C PRO A 99 11.54 -19.58 -9.79
N GLU A 100 11.28 -19.68 -8.49
CA GLU A 100 10.14 -20.43 -7.92
C GLU A 100 8.80 -19.66 -8.03
N GLY A 101 8.81 -18.43 -8.54
CA GLY A 101 7.63 -17.60 -8.68
C GLY A 101 7.42 -16.63 -7.52
N LEU A 102 6.24 -16.01 -7.50
CA LEU A 102 5.85 -14.98 -6.51
C LEU A 102 4.63 -15.39 -5.70
N ASP A 103 4.25 -16.66 -5.77
CA ASP A 103 3.01 -17.22 -5.24
C ASP A 103 2.94 -17.14 -3.71
N GLN A 104 4.07 -16.84 -3.05
CA GLN A 104 4.20 -16.63 -1.59
C GLN A 104 4.88 -15.29 -1.26
N THR A 105 4.88 -14.36 -2.21
CA THR A 105 5.62 -13.10 -2.11
C THR A 105 4.69 -11.89 -2.10
N VAL A 106 4.86 -11.04 -1.10
CA VAL A 106 4.25 -9.71 -1.04
C VAL A 106 5.32 -8.66 -1.29
N ILE A 107 4.98 -7.57 -1.97
CA ILE A 107 5.91 -6.50 -2.34
C ILE A 107 5.41 -5.17 -1.74
N LEU A 108 6.29 -4.42 -1.10
CA LEU A 108 6.01 -3.07 -0.59
C LEU A 108 6.89 -2.05 -1.32
N ASP A 109 6.26 -1.17 -2.09
CA ASP A 109 6.94 -0.19 -2.93
C ASP A 109 6.07 1.05 -3.10
N ASP A 110 6.65 2.24 -3.26
CA ASP A 110 5.89 3.46 -3.55
C ASP A 110 5.50 3.59 -5.03
N ARG A 111 6.06 2.72 -5.89
CA ARG A 111 5.89 2.74 -7.35
C ARG A 111 5.36 1.41 -7.88
N LEU A 112 4.15 1.43 -8.46
CA LEU A 112 3.60 0.27 -9.18
C LEU A 112 4.24 0.05 -10.55
N ASP A 113 4.69 1.13 -11.20
CA ASP A 113 5.17 1.10 -12.59
C ASP A 113 6.47 0.31 -12.76
N VAL A 114 7.35 0.33 -11.75
CA VAL A 114 8.58 -0.49 -11.77
C VAL A 114 8.31 -1.98 -11.58
N TRP A 115 7.08 -2.33 -11.18
CA TRP A 115 6.59 -3.68 -10.97
C TRP A 115 5.57 -4.13 -12.01
N ASP A 116 5.39 -3.40 -13.12
CA ASP A 116 4.40 -3.72 -14.16
C ASP A 116 3.00 -3.98 -13.57
N TYR A 117 2.66 -3.21 -12.52
CA TYR A 117 1.34 -3.24 -11.86
C TYR A 117 0.91 -4.64 -11.36
N LYS A 118 1.85 -5.50 -10.94
CA LYS A 118 1.51 -6.79 -10.31
C LYS A 118 0.68 -6.62 -9.04
N GLU A 119 -0.31 -7.49 -8.84
CA GLU A 119 -1.21 -7.40 -7.68
C GLU A 119 -0.56 -7.84 -6.35
N ASN A 120 0.60 -8.48 -6.41
CA ASN A 120 1.43 -8.74 -5.22
C ASN A 120 1.98 -7.45 -4.60
N VAL A 121 1.86 -6.30 -5.27
CA VAL A 121 2.42 -5.02 -4.81
C VAL A 121 1.38 -4.23 -4.01
N ILE A 122 1.73 -3.95 -2.76
CA ILE A 122 1.08 -2.94 -1.94
C ILE A 122 1.76 -1.60 -2.22
N GLN A 123 1.09 -0.73 -2.97
CA GLN A 123 1.61 0.62 -3.19
C GLN A 123 1.48 1.45 -1.91
N VAL A 124 2.59 1.99 -1.42
CA VAL A 124 2.58 2.91 -0.26
C VAL A 124 2.66 4.37 -0.68
N LYS A 125 2.10 5.26 0.14
CA LYS A 125 2.33 6.71 0.00
C LYS A 125 3.83 6.99 0.12
N LYS A 126 4.38 7.74 -0.85
CA LYS A 126 5.77 8.20 -0.87
C LYS A 126 6.17 8.88 0.44
N TYR A 127 7.24 8.41 1.06
CA TYR A 127 7.89 9.05 2.19
C TYR A 127 8.80 10.19 1.68
N GLN A 128 8.36 11.43 1.86
CA GLN A 128 8.99 12.63 1.29
C GLN A 128 9.47 13.60 2.38
N PHE A 129 10.35 13.13 3.27
CA PHE A 129 10.84 13.90 4.41
C PHE A 129 11.56 15.20 4.02
N PHE A 130 12.42 15.18 3.00
CA PHE A 130 13.22 16.34 2.60
C PHE A 130 12.50 17.30 1.63
N LYS A 131 11.23 17.05 1.30
CA LYS A 131 10.49 17.87 0.33
C LYS A 131 10.04 19.19 0.96
N LYS A 132 10.58 20.30 0.44
CA LYS A 132 10.26 21.66 0.89
C LYS A 132 8.76 21.97 0.82
N GLY A 133 8.25 22.72 1.79
CA GLY A 133 6.88 23.23 1.81
C GLY A 133 5.83 22.24 2.31
N ARG A 134 6.20 21.01 2.68
CA ARG A 134 5.30 20.10 3.39
C ARG A 134 5.41 20.28 4.90
N LYS A 135 4.27 20.35 5.59
CA LYS A 135 4.23 20.09 7.03
C LYS A 135 4.52 18.61 7.23
N HIS A 136 5.37 18.28 8.20
CA HIS A 136 5.54 16.90 8.64
C HIS A 136 4.24 16.47 9.32
N GLU A 137 3.32 15.92 8.54
CA GLU A 137 2.21 15.13 9.06
C GLU A 137 2.76 13.88 9.75
N GLU A 138 2.05 13.36 10.73
CA GLU A 138 2.38 12.06 11.29
C GLU A 138 2.34 11.00 10.17
N ASP A 139 3.45 10.31 9.94
CA ASP A 139 3.53 9.21 8.99
C ASP A 139 3.38 7.90 9.77
N ASP A 140 2.21 7.29 9.64
CA ASP A 140 1.83 6.02 10.26
C ASP A 140 1.71 4.87 9.25
N VAL A 141 2.19 5.08 8.02
CA VAL A 141 2.02 4.14 6.91
C VAL A 141 2.58 2.77 7.26
N LEU A 142 3.80 2.69 7.81
CA LEU A 142 4.37 1.38 8.19
C LEU A 142 3.61 0.67 9.31
N LYS A 143 2.87 1.40 10.17
CA LYS A 143 1.97 0.77 11.16
C LYS A 143 0.77 0.14 10.47
N HIS A 144 0.21 0.81 9.46
CA HIS A 144 -0.88 0.25 8.66
C HIS A 144 -0.41 -0.95 7.84
N MET A 145 0.78 -0.88 7.24
CA MET A 145 1.33 -1.99 6.45
C MET A 145 1.66 -3.19 7.32
N GLU A 146 2.14 -3.01 8.56
CA GLU A 146 2.30 -4.12 9.50
C GLU A 146 1.00 -4.90 9.70
N ARG A 147 -0.12 -4.19 9.90
CA ARG A 147 -1.45 -4.81 10.05
C ARG A 147 -1.83 -5.57 8.79
N VAL A 148 -1.75 -4.94 7.62
CA VAL A 148 -2.12 -5.55 6.33
C VAL A 148 -1.30 -6.81 6.08
N LEU A 149 0.02 -6.75 6.25
CA LEU A 149 0.91 -7.89 6.05
C LEU A 149 0.62 -9.01 7.07
N THR A 150 0.33 -8.67 8.32
CA THR A 150 -0.08 -9.66 9.32
C THR A 150 -1.39 -10.36 8.94
N ASP A 151 -2.37 -9.60 8.43
CA ASP A 151 -3.65 -10.14 7.96
C ASP A 151 -3.47 -11.04 6.72
N VAL A 152 -2.67 -10.61 5.74
CA VAL A 152 -2.35 -11.39 4.53
C VAL A 152 -1.64 -12.70 4.88
N HIS A 153 -0.64 -12.65 5.78
CA HIS A 153 0.05 -13.83 6.27
C HIS A 153 -0.92 -14.82 6.92
N ARG A 154 -1.79 -14.32 7.81
CA ARG A 154 -2.83 -15.14 8.45
C ARG A 154 -3.75 -15.78 7.43
N ILE A 155 -4.34 -15.00 6.52
CA ILE A 155 -5.28 -15.49 5.51
C ILE A 155 -4.65 -16.60 4.65
N PHE A 156 -3.41 -16.40 4.21
CA PHE A 156 -2.70 -17.40 3.41
C PHE A 156 -2.56 -18.73 4.17
N HIS A 157 -2.13 -18.66 5.44
CA HIS A 157 -1.88 -19.87 6.23
C HIS A 157 -3.15 -20.54 6.72
N ASP A 158 -4.18 -19.79 7.11
CA ASP A 158 -5.48 -20.33 7.50
C ASP A 158 -6.09 -21.09 6.32
N TYR A 159 -6.02 -20.52 5.10
CA TYR A 159 -6.48 -21.21 3.89
C TYR A 159 -5.71 -22.50 3.61
N LEU A 160 -4.38 -22.47 3.74
CA LEU A 160 -3.53 -23.66 3.55
C LEU A 160 -3.88 -24.75 4.58
N ASP A 161 -4.05 -24.36 5.84
CA ASP A 161 -4.35 -25.28 6.94
C ASP A 161 -5.76 -25.90 6.76
N GLU A 162 -6.74 -25.14 6.25
CA GLU A 162 -8.11 -25.61 5.99
C GLU A 162 -8.25 -26.47 4.73
N ASN A 163 -7.57 -26.11 3.63
CA ASN A 163 -7.79 -26.71 2.30
C ASN A 163 -6.69 -27.69 1.88
N GLY A 164 -5.54 -27.68 2.56
CA GLY A 164 -4.41 -28.57 2.27
C GLY A 164 -3.58 -28.19 1.04
N TYR A 165 -3.84 -27.05 0.42
CA TYR A 165 -3.03 -26.50 -0.68
C TYR A 165 -2.86 -24.98 -0.57
N ARG A 166 -1.79 -24.46 -1.18
CA ARG A 166 -1.42 -23.04 -1.11
C ARG A 166 -2.28 -22.24 -2.08
N LEU A 167 -2.82 -21.10 -1.62
CA LEU A 167 -3.40 -20.10 -2.52
C LEU A 167 -2.25 -19.36 -3.24
N ASP A 168 -2.48 -18.91 -4.47
CA ASP A 168 -1.58 -17.93 -5.08
C ASP A 168 -1.71 -16.59 -4.33
N MET A 169 -0.59 -15.99 -3.92
CA MET A 169 -0.58 -14.69 -3.23
C MET A 169 -1.30 -13.59 -4.02
N TRP A 170 -1.31 -13.66 -5.35
CA TRP A 170 -2.13 -12.79 -6.20
C TRP A 170 -3.59 -12.80 -5.76
N ASN A 171 -4.19 -13.99 -5.61
CA ASN A 171 -5.59 -14.12 -5.23
C ASN A 171 -5.81 -13.62 -3.80
N VAL A 172 -4.89 -13.91 -2.87
CA VAL A 172 -4.98 -13.40 -1.49
C VAL A 172 -5.03 -11.87 -1.49
N MET A 173 -4.12 -11.24 -2.24
CA MET A 173 -3.99 -9.79 -2.30
C MET A 173 -5.18 -9.12 -3.00
N VAL A 174 -5.65 -9.68 -4.11
CA VAL A 174 -6.83 -9.19 -4.84
C VAL A 174 -8.07 -9.29 -3.94
N ASP A 175 -8.33 -10.45 -3.33
CA ASP A 175 -9.50 -10.65 -2.49
C ASP A 175 -9.45 -9.77 -1.24
N TYR A 176 -8.30 -9.69 -0.57
CA TYR A 176 -8.13 -8.80 0.58
C TYR A 176 -8.44 -7.35 0.19
N ARG A 177 -7.93 -6.89 -0.95
CA ARG A 177 -8.13 -5.52 -1.44
C ARG A 177 -9.58 -5.24 -1.83
N MET A 178 -10.21 -6.13 -2.60
CA MET A 178 -11.60 -6.01 -3.03
C MET A 178 -12.58 -6.02 -1.84
N ASN A 179 -12.22 -6.70 -0.75
CA ASN A 179 -13.05 -6.72 0.44
C ASN A 179 -12.99 -5.43 1.29
N ILE A 180 -12.06 -4.51 1.01
CA ILE A 180 -11.93 -3.26 1.78
C ILE A 180 -13.18 -2.39 1.67
N LEU A 181 -13.73 -2.22 0.47
CA LEU A 181 -14.94 -1.43 0.20
C LEU A 181 -16.09 -2.28 -0.35
N SER A 182 -16.04 -3.60 -0.17
CA SER A 182 -17.13 -4.49 -0.62
C SER A 182 -18.46 -4.09 0.01
N GLY A 183 -19.50 -3.97 -0.84
CA GLY A 183 -20.83 -3.51 -0.45
C GLY A 183 -20.98 -2.00 -0.27
N VAL A 184 -19.92 -1.21 -0.46
CA VAL A 184 -19.99 0.26 -0.44
C VAL A 184 -20.37 0.76 -1.83
N TYR A 185 -21.45 1.55 -1.90
CA TYR A 185 -21.81 2.27 -3.13
C TYR A 185 -21.29 3.69 -3.09
N VAL A 186 -20.68 4.12 -4.20
CA VAL A 186 -20.04 5.42 -4.32
C VAL A 186 -20.68 6.24 -5.43
N ILE A 187 -21.05 7.48 -5.13
CA ILE A 187 -21.40 8.47 -6.15
C ILE A 187 -20.33 9.56 -6.13
N VAL A 188 -19.63 9.74 -7.24
CA VAL A 188 -18.61 10.77 -7.40
C VAL A 188 -19.19 12.05 -7.99
N LEU A 189 -18.94 13.16 -7.31
CA LEU A 189 -19.30 14.51 -7.75
C LEU A 189 -18.03 15.25 -8.16
N GLY A 190 -18.08 15.93 -9.30
CA GLY A 190 -16.93 16.59 -9.92
C GLY A 190 -17.07 16.63 -11.45
N ASP A 191 -16.03 17.07 -12.13
CA ASP A 191 -15.97 17.00 -13.60
C ASP A 191 -15.80 15.55 -14.10
N ALA A 192 -15.86 15.34 -15.41
CA ALA A 192 -15.79 13.99 -16.00
C ALA A 192 -14.43 13.29 -15.77
N SER A 193 -13.34 14.05 -15.71
CA SER A 193 -11.99 13.53 -15.46
C SER A 193 -11.85 13.09 -14.00
N GLU A 194 -12.23 13.96 -13.08
CA GLU A 194 -12.22 13.69 -11.63
C GLU A 194 -13.09 12.48 -11.28
N LYS A 195 -14.28 12.40 -11.88
CA LYS A 195 -15.19 11.26 -11.72
C LYS A 195 -14.52 9.96 -12.15
N ARG A 196 -13.86 9.95 -13.31
CA ARG A 196 -13.20 8.74 -13.84
C ARG A 196 -12.04 8.32 -12.93
N GLU A 197 -11.20 9.25 -12.49
CA GLU A 197 -10.05 8.96 -11.63
C GLU A 197 -10.50 8.39 -10.28
N ILE A 198 -11.44 9.06 -9.61
CA ILE A 198 -11.93 8.61 -8.29
C ILE A 198 -12.68 7.29 -8.42
N ALA A 199 -13.49 7.11 -9.47
CA ALA A 199 -14.20 5.86 -9.71
C ALA A 199 -13.22 4.70 -9.84
N GLN A 200 -12.16 4.84 -10.64
CA GLN A 200 -11.12 3.81 -10.77
C GLN A 200 -10.50 3.46 -9.41
N ARG A 201 -10.14 4.47 -8.62
CA ARG A 201 -9.52 4.30 -7.30
C ARG A 201 -10.42 3.57 -6.33
N VAL A 202 -11.70 3.93 -6.20
CA VAL A 202 -12.60 3.22 -5.26
C VAL A 202 -13.01 1.83 -5.75
N THR A 203 -13.17 1.63 -7.07
CA THR A 203 -13.43 0.29 -7.64
C THR A 203 -12.24 -0.65 -7.45
N TYR A 204 -11.02 -0.12 -7.47
CA TYR A 204 -9.81 -0.89 -7.17
C TYR A 204 -9.78 -1.44 -5.73
N PHE A 205 -10.62 -0.92 -4.83
CA PHE A 205 -10.83 -1.44 -3.47
C PHE A 205 -12.19 -2.13 -3.27
N GLY A 206 -12.92 -2.38 -4.36
CA GLY A 206 -14.17 -3.16 -4.37
C GLY A 206 -15.47 -2.38 -4.15
N ALA A 207 -15.43 -1.05 -4.21
CA ALA A 207 -16.66 -0.25 -4.18
C ALA A 207 -17.40 -0.32 -5.53
N GLU A 208 -18.73 -0.20 -5.51
CA GLU A 208 -19.55 -0.06 -6.71
C GLU A 208 -19.86 1.41 -6.98
N VAL A 209 -19.53 1.90 -8.18
CA VAL A 209 -19.78 3.30 -8.55
C VAL A 209 -21.13 3.45 -9.23
N ARG A 210 -21.99 4.32 -8.69
CA ARG A 210 -23.35 4.59 -9.18
C ARG A 210 -23.48 5.97 -9.80
N ARG A 211 -24.50 6.17 -10.65
CA ARG A 211 -24.77 7.48 -11.27
C ARG A 211 -25.60 8.33 -10.31
N ASN A 212 -25.47 9.65 -10.45
CA ASN A 212 -26.16 10.61 -9.60
C ASN A 212 -27.69 10.56 -9.75
N GLU A 213 -28.17 10.12 -10.91
CA GLU A 213 -29.59 9.97 -11.23
C GLU A 213 -30.24 8.79 -10.48
N ASP A 214 -29.43 7.85 -9.98
CA ASP A 214 -29.92 6.63 -9.34
C ASP A 214 -30.46 6.91 -7.92
N TYR A 215 -30.18 8.09 -7.31
CA TYR A 215 -30.53 8.40 -5.92
C TYR A 215 -30.86 9.89 -5.66
N GLU A 216 -32.15 10.23 -5.49
CA GLU A 216 -32.62 11.43 -4.77
C GLU A 216 -32.48 11.30 -3.23
N VAL A 217 -31.61 10.42 -2.74
CA VAL A 217 -31.67 9.99 -1.34
C VAL A 217 -31.02 11.02 -0.40
N ALA A 218 -31.88 11.77 0.27
CA ALA A 218 -31.55 12.51 1.47
C ALA A 218 -31.00 11.53 2.53
N GLY A 219 -29.75 11.73 2.96
CA GLY A 219 -29.19 11.04 4.14
C GLY A 219 -27.78 10.47 3.96
N MET A 220 -27.31 10.28 2.72
CA MET A 220 -25.95 9.76 2.49
C MET A 220 -24.88 10.75 2.99
N PRO A 221 -23.85 10.28 3.73
CA PRO A 221 -22.72 11.11 4.08
C PRO A 221 -21.98 11.54 2.81
N MET A 222 -21.53 12.80 2.83
CA MET A 222 -20.67 13.37 1.81
C MET A 222 -19.28 13.54 2.41
N VAL A 223 -18.27 13.02 1.75
CA VAL A 223 -16.87 13.12 2.17
C VAL A 223 -16.03 13.80 1.10
N SER A 224 -14.93 14.40 1.54
CA SER A 224 -13.89 14.89 0.62
C SER A 224 -13.08 13.74 0.01
N VAL A 225 -12.35 14.00 -1.08
CA VAL A 225 -11.44 13.00 -1.70
C VAL A 225 -10.37 12.46 -0.74
N LYS A 226 -10.06 13.18 0.35
CA LYS A 226 -9.14 12.68 1.39
C LYS A 226 -9.60 11.36 2.01
N TRP A 227 -10.90 11.05 1.98
CA TRP A 227 -11.39 9.74 2.39
C TRP A 227 -10.85 8.63 1.48
N VAL A 228 -10.82 8.84 0.15
CA VAL A 228 -10.25 7.91 -0.83
C VAL A 228 -8.73 7.77 -0.63
N GLU A 229 -8.03 8.88 -0.41
CA GLU A 229 -6.61 8.86 -0.07
C GLU A 229 -6.32 8.09 1.22
N ALA A 230 -7.23 8.16 2.21
CA ALA A 230 -7.13 7.41 3.44
C ALA A 230 -7.43 5.92 3.26
N VAL A 231 -8.35 5.53 2.37
CA VAL A 231 -8.55 4.12 1.98
C VAL A 231 -7.24 3.55 1.43
N GLU A 232 -6.64 4.24 0.44
CA GLU A 232 -5.40 3.82 -0.21
C GLU A 232 -4.20 3.79 0.74
N ALA A 233 -4.05 4.80 1.59
CA ALA A 233 -2.91 4.86 2.51
C ALA A 233 -3.02 3.84 3.65
N ARG A 234 -4.24 3.54 4.09
CA ARG A 234 -4.48 2.71 5.28
C ARG A 234 -4.86 1.26 4.94
N TRP A 235 -5.21 0.96 3.67
CA TRP A 235 -5.76 -0.33 3.20
C TRP A 235 -6.86 -0.84 4.14
N LYS A 236 -7.80 0.04 4.44
CA LYS A 236 -9.01 -0.19 5.24
C LYS A 236 -10.05 0.86 4.88
N MET A 237 -11.33 0.57 5.14
CA MET A 237 -12.36 1.61 5.13
C MET A 237 -12.18 2.52 6.36
N PRO A 238 -11.86 3.82 6.19
CA PRO A 238 -11.78 4.75 7.30
C PRO A 238 -13.17 5.22 7.71
N ASP A 239 -13.30 5.69 8.95
CA ASP A 239 -14.54 6.34 9.40
C ASP A 239 -14.81 7.56 8.52
N PHE A 240 -16.02 7.64 7.96
CA PHE A 240 -16.39 8.72 7.05
C PHE A 240 -16.57 10.06 7.80
N GLU A 241 -16.86 10.04 9.10
CA GLU A 241 -17.01 11.26 9.90
C GLU A 241 -15.69 12.05 9.99
N GLU A 242 -14.53 11.36 9.93
CA GLU A 242 -13.20 12.01 9.85
C GLU A 242 -13.04 12.93 8.62
N PHE A 243 -13.82 12.68 7.56
CA PHE A 243 -13.66 13.32 6.24
C PHE A 243 -14.92 14.01 5.74
N ARG A 244 -15.94 14.13 6.60
CA ARG A 244 -17.26 14.63 6.25
C ARG A 244 -17.19 16.09 5.80
N VAL A 245 -17.94 16.40 4.76
CA VAL A 245 -18.14 17.76 4.25
C VAL A 245 -19.63 18.07 4.13
N GLU A 246 -19.99 19.34 4.34
CA GLU A 246 -21.37 19.81 4.19
C GLU A 246 -21.84 19.73 2.74
N LYS A 247 -23.14 19.54 2.51
CA LYS A 247 -23.69 19.55 1.14
C LYS A 247 -23.52 20.95 0.51
N PRO A 248 -23.16 21.06 -0.78
CA PRO A 248 -23.08 22.36 -1.43
C PRO A 248 -24.46 23.03 -1.43
N VAL A 249 -24.51 24.34 -1.23
CA VAL A 249 -25.73 25.12 -1.45
C VAL A 249 -26.04 25.11 -2.95
N LYS A 250 -27.32 25.05 -3.32
CA LYS A 250 -27.78 24.97 -4.71
C LYS A 250 -27.19 26.14 -5.51
N GLY A 251 -26.33 25.85 -6.49
CA GLY A 251 -25.65 26.86 -7.33
C GLY A 251 -24.14 27.06 -7.10
N GLU A 252 -23.53 26.42 -6.08
CA GLU A 252 -22.09 26.56 -5.76
C GLU A 252 -21.22 25.37 -6.22
N THR A 253 -21.76 24.47 -7.05
CA THR A 253 -21.11 23.20 -7.43
C THR A 253 -19.78 23.36 -8.14
N GLU A 254 -19.50 24.52 -8.74
CA GLU A 254 -18.23 24.77 -9.46
C GLU A 254 -17.07 25.20 -8.54
N LYS A 255 -17.32 25.62 -7.30
CA LYS A 255 -16.26 26.14 -6.40
C LYS A 255 -15.74 25.13 -5.39
N CYS A 256 -16.39 23.99 -5.26
CA CYS A 256 -15.98 22.95 -4.33
C CYS A 256 -15.36 21.81 -5.13
N GLY A 257 -14.10 21.48 -4.85
CA GLY A 257 -13.43 20.33 -5.48
C GLY A 257 -14.19 19.01 -5.28
N PRO A 258 -13.70 17.91 -5.88
CA PRO A 258 -14.46 16.67 -6.02
C PRO A 258 -14.90 16.11 -4.67
N ARG A 259 -16.05 15.43 -4.67
CA ARG A 259 -16.68 14.88 -3.46
C ARG A 259 -17.23 13.49 -3.71
N VAL A 260 -17.36 12.74 -2.63
CA VAL A 260 -17.81 11.34 -2.68
C VAL A 260 -19.01 11.20 -1.76
N LYS A 261 -20.13 10.70 -2.27
CA LYS A 261 -21.23 10.21 -1.43
C LYS A 261 -21.08 8.72 -1.23
N LEU A 262 -21.33 8.26 -0.02
CA LEU A 262 -21.19 6.86 0.37
C LEU A 262 -22.55 6.28 0.74
N GLU A 263 -22.90 5.14 0.18
CA GLU A 263 -23.93 4.24 0.71
C GLU A 263 -23.20 3.09 1.37
N MET A 264 -23.43 2.91 2.68
CA MET A 264 -22.88 1.77 3.39
C MET A 264 -23.89 0.62 3.35
N PRO A 265 -23.42 -0.65 3.34
CA PRO A 265 -24.33 -1.78 3.41
C PRO A 265 -25.18 -1.70 4.69
N TRP A 266 -26.49 -1.91 4.55
CA TRP A 266 -27.44 -1.86 5.67
C TRP A 266 -27.23 -3.07 6.58
N GLY A 267 -26.57 -2.87 7.72
CA GLY A 267 -26.50 -3.85 8.81
C GLY A 267 -25.45 -4.96 8.61
N ASN A 268 -24.67 -5.17 9.68
CA ASN A 268 -23.69 -6.25 9.89
C ASN A 268 -22.56 -6.37 8.87
N PHE A 269 -21.41 -5.79 9.24
CA PHE A 269 -20.12 -6.37 8.86
C PHE A 269 -20.07 -7.82 9.34
N PRO A 270 -19.75 -8.80 8.47
CA PRO A 270 -18.88 -9.86 8.92
C PRO A 270 -17.55 -9.16 9.19
N LEU A 271 -17.29 -8.87 10.48
CA LEU A 271 -15.91 -8.85 10.92
C LEU A 271 -15.32 -10.16 10.40
N LEU A 272 -14.30 -10.10 9.55
CA LEU A 272 -13.43 -11.23 9.29
C LEU A 272 -13.14 -11.86 10.66
N LYS A 273 -13.75 -13.02 10.91
CA LYS A 273 -13.50 -13.82 12.10
C LYS A 273 -12.15 -14.48 11.96
#